data_AF-A0A2U3CDZ7-F1
#
_entry.id   AF-A0A2U3CDZ7-F1
#
_cell.length_a   1.000
_cell.length_b   1.000
_cell.length_c   1.000
_cell.angle_alpha   90.00
_cell.angle_beta   90.00
_cell.angle_gamma   90.00
#
_symmetry.space_group_name_H-M   'P 1'
#
loop_
_entity.id
_entity.type
_entity.pdbx_description
1 polymer ?
#
loop_
_entity_poly.entity_id
_entity_poly.type
_entity_poly.pdbx_seq_one_letter_code
_entity_poly.pdbx_strand_id
1 'polypeptide(L)'
;MLTENQLVNQLELFLRNQLQFQTYSELQIGSNDHFQISEFLEGGQKQIRIDLAGICQLDSSIHFFEAETQIHINHPSIYSQFCDYCYLLCPDEQFELLNNDTLEEQLLWAREIGIGIISISNEGKIRNRVPSIQQNLNSEVRKEILNSMNQRYKIPFSTTPLWNRPRQLIS
;
A
#
# COMPACT_ATOMS: atom_id res chain seq x y z
N MET A 1 -11.02 13.37 11.16
CA MET A 1 -10.20 12.15 11.05
C MET A 1 -10.48 11.56 9.68
N LEU A 2 -9.44 11.41 8.88
CA LEU A 2 -9.53 10.87 7.52
C LEU A 2 -9.81 9.36 7.57
N THR A 3 -10.62 8.87 6.62
CA THR A 3 -10.80 7.44 6.37
C THR A 3 -9.69 6.88 5.49
N GLU A 4 -9.50 5.55 5.47
CA GLU A 4 -8.54 4.87 4.58
C GLU A 4 -8.70 5.29 3.12
N ASN A 5 -9.95 5.29 2.62
CA ASN A 5 -10.26 5.75 1.27
C ASN A 5 -9.86 7.22 1.03
N GLN A 6 -10.03 8.10 2.01
CA GLN A 6 -9.61 9.50 1.88
C GLN A 6 -8.09 9.62 1.84
N LEU A 7 -7.38 8.85 2.65
CA LEU A 7 -5.92 8.78 2.64
C LEU A 7 -5.41 8.31 1.27
N VAL A 8 -5.91 7.18 0.77
CA VAL A 8 -5.53 6.61 -0.53
C VAL A 8 -5.78 7.60 -1.65
N ASN A 9 -6.96 8.21 -1.72
CA ASN A 9 -7.30 9.17 -2.79
C ASN A 9 -6.37 10.39 -2.79
N GLN A 10 -6.05 10.93 -1.61
CA GLN A 10 -5.16 12.09 -1.51
C GLN A 10 -3.72 11.74 -1.88
N LEU A 11 -3.22 10.59 -1.42
CA LEU A 11 -1.89 10.12 -1.78
C LEU A 11 -1.79 9.82 -3.29
N GLU A 12 -2.78 9.13 -3.85
CA GLU A 12 -2.81 8.78 -5.27
C GLU A 12 -2.70 10.01 -6.17
N LEU A 13 -3.48 11.06 -5.88
CA LEU A 13 -3.42 12.32 -6.62
C LEU A 13 -2.04 12.97 -6.53
N PHE A 14 -1.43 12.97 -5.35
CA PHE A 14 -0.08 13.50 -5.15
C PHE A 14 0.97 12.70 -5.94
N LEU A 15 0.96 11.37 -5.81
CA LEU A 15 1.90 10.48 -6.50
C LEU A 15 1.84 10.65 -8.03
N ARG A 16 0.63 10.70 -8.60
CA ARG A 16 0.44 10.88 -10.05
C ARG A 16 0.88 12.27 -10.52
N ASN A 17 0.43 13.32 -9.84
CA ASN A 17 0.59 14.69 -10.32
C ASN A 17 1.97 15.27 -10.03
N GLN A 18 2.62 14.82 -8.96
CA GLN A 18 3.87 15.43 -8.47
C GLN A 18 5.08 14.51 -8.65
N LEU A 19 4.89 13.18 -8.59
CA LEU A 19 6.01 12.23 -8.53
C LEU A 19 6.07 11.25 -9.71
N GLN A 20 5.23 11.42 -10.73
CA GLN A 20 5.20 10.58 -11.94
C GLN A 20 5.01 9.09 -11.64
N PHE A 21 4.05 8.77 -10.77
CA PHE A 21 3.65 7.39 -10.52
C PHE A 21 2.51 6.96 -11.43
N GLN A 22 2.53 5.70 -11.83
CA GLN A 22 1.34 4.99 -12.26
C GLN A 22 0.79 4.20 -11.08
N THR A 23 -0.45 4.43 -10.67
CA THR A 23 -1.02 3.86 -9.43
C THR A 23 -2.21 2.95 -9.67
N TYR A 24 -2.44 2.05 -8.71
CA TYR A 24 -3.41 0.96 -8.73
C TYR A 24 -4.06 0.83 -7.36
N SER A 25 -5.30 1.30 -7.21
CA SER A 25 -6.05 1.16 -5.97
C SER A 25 -6.70 -0.22 -5.88
N GLU A 26 -6.72 -0.78 -4.67
CA GLU A 26 -7.26 -2.11 -4.37
C GLU A 26 -6.60 -3.20 -5.24
N LEU A 27 -5.27 -3.17 -5.33
CA LEU A 27 -4.53 -4.15 -6.11
C LEU A 27 -4.66 -5.51 -5.46
N GLN A 28 -5.19 -6.47 -6.21
CA GLN A 28 -5.35 -7.84 -5.78
C GLN A 28 -4.30 -8.71 -6.45
N ILE A 29 -3.52 -9.43 -5.65
CA ILE A 29 -2.49 -10.37 -6.13
C ILE A 29 -2.88 -11.74 -5.60
N GLY A 30 -3.14 -12.68 -6.50
CA GLY A 30 -3.57 -14.03 -6.17
C GLY A 30 -2.50 -15.07 -6.47
N SER A 31 -2.61 -16.22 -5.82
CA SER A 31 -1.80 -17.40 -6.13
C SER A 31 -2.18 -17.95 -7.50
N ASN A 32 -1.19 -18.44 -8.23
CA ASN A 32 -1.33 -19.13 -9.51
C ASN A 32 -0.33 -20.28 -9.62
N ASP A 33 -0.38 -21.04 -10.71
CA ASP A 33 0.46 -22.24 -10.91
C ASP A 33 1.98 -21.98 -10.81
N HIS A 34 2.42 -20.72 -10.86
CA HIS A 34 3.82 -20.29 -10.82
C HIS A 34 4.16 -19.40 -9.62
N PHE A 35 3.18 -19.04 -8.79
CA PHE A 35 3.36 -18.14 -7.66
C PHE A 35 2.35 -18.44 -6.57
N GLN A 36 2.80 -18.98 -5.44
CA GLN A 36 1.92 -19.36 -4.34
C GLN A 36 2.11 -18.41 -3.17
N ILE A 37 1.16 -17.50 -2.95
CA ILE A 37 1.20 -16.52 -1.85
C ILE A 37 1.23 -17.22 -0.49
N SER A 38 0.64 -18.40 -0.38
CA SER A 38 0.66 -19.19 0.85
C SER A 38 2.07 -19.66 1.27
N GLU A 39 3.07 -19.60 0.38
CA GLU A 39 4.47 -19.83 0.75
C GLU A 39 5.08 -18.65 1.53
N PHE A 40 4.45 -17.48 1.43
CA PHE A 40 4.92 -16.22 1.99
C PHE A 40 4.07 -15.73 3.17
N LEU A 41 2.85 -16.26 3.33
CA LEU A 41 1.90 -15.85 4.36
C LEU A 41 1.42 -17.05 5.17
N GLU A 42 1.40 -16.89 6.49
CA GLU A 42 0.84 -17.89 7.40
C GLU A 42 -0.69 -17.99 7.22
N GLY A 43 -1.25 -19.20 7.40
CA GLY A 43 -2.71 -19.41 7.43
C GLY A 43 -3.37 -19.73 6.08
N GLY A 44 -2.60 -20.05 5.04
CA GLY A 44 -3.15 -20.56 3.77
C GLY A 44 -3.89 -19.52 2.94
N GLN A 45 -3.59 -18.23 3.14
CA GLN A 45 -4.11 -17.16 2.32
C GLN A 45 -3.70 -17.37 0.85
N LYS A 46 -4.67 -17.28 -0.05
CA LYS A 46 -4.44 -17.45 -1.49
C LYS A 46 -4.28 -16.13 -2.22
N GLN A 47 -4.52 -15.00 -1.55
CA GLN A 47 -4.58 -13.69 -2.16
C GLN A 47 -4.25 -12.60 -1.14
N ILE A 48 -3.59 -11.54 -1.59
CA ILE A 48 -3.44 -10.28 -0.86
C ILE A 48 -4.16 -9.15 -1.59
N ARG A 49 -4.54 -8.14 -0.82
CA ARG A 49 -5.12 -6.88 -1.30
C ARG A 49 -4.25 -5.76 -0.75
N ILE A 50 -3.78 -4.90 -1.63
CA ILE A 50 -3.02 -3.70 -1.27
C ILE A 50 -3.91 -2.50 -1.57
N ASP A 51 -4.10 -1.62 -0.58
CA ASP A 51 -5.02 -0.49 -0.73
C ASP A 51 -4.57 0.46 -1.86
N LEU A 52 -3.28 0.74 -1.95
CA LEU A 52 -2.68 1.46 -3.07
C LEU A 52 -1.31 0.90 -3.44
N ALA A 53 -1.14 0.54 -4.71
CA ALA A 53 0.16 0.21 -5.28
C ALA A 53 0.56 1.25 -6.34
N GLY A 54 1.86 1.43 -6.56
CA GLY A 54 2.38 2.38 -7.54
C GLY A 54 3.67 1.92 -8.19
N ILE A 55 3.87 2.30 -9.46
CA ILE A 55 5.14 2.16 -10.18
C ILE A 55 5.67 3.56 -10.42
N CYS A 56 6.83 3.86 -9.86
CA CYS A 56 7.57 5.08 -10.16
C CYS A 56 8.08 5.01 -11.60
N GLN A 57 7.66 5.93 -12.47
CA GLN A 57 8.04 5.90 -13.88
C GLN A 57 9.51 6.28 -14.12
N LEU A 58 10.18 6.87 -13.12
CA LEU A 58 11.57 7.32 -13.23
C LEU A 58 12.57 6.17 -13.08
N ASP A 59 12.30 5.22 -12.18
CA ASP A 59 13.21 4.12 -11.82
C ASP A 59 12.56 2.73 -11.88
N SER A 60 11.28 2.65 -12.26
CA SER A 60 10.48 1.41 -12.33
C SER A 60 10.33 0.67 -11.00
N SER A 61 10.56 1.35 -9.88
CA SER A 61 10.35 0.76 -8.55
C SER A 61 8.86 0.59 -8.22
N ILE A 62 8.51 -0.49 -7.53
CA ILE A 62 7.17 -0.86 -7.09
C ILE A 62 7.00 -0.44 -5.62
N HIS A 63 6.00 0.40 -5.35
CA HIS A 63 5.70 0.93 -4.03
C HIS A 63 4.32 0.45 -3.60
N PHE A 64 4.21 -0.12 -2.40
CA PHE A 64 2.93 -0.46 -1.77
C PHE A 64 2.65 0.47 -0.59
N PHE A 65 1.42 0.91 -0.48
CA PHE A 65 0.92 1.79 0.57
C PHE A 65 -0.33 1.15 1.17
N GLU A 66 -0.23 0.75 2.44
CA GLU A 66 -1.36 0.23 3.21
C GLU A 66 -1.95 1.35 4.05
N ALA A 67 -3.25 1.60 3.91
CA ALA A 67 -3.91 2.69 4.61
C ALA A 67 -4.50 2.19 5.92
N GLU A 68 -4.21 2.89 7.01
CA GLU A 68 -4.71 2.56 8.34
C GLU A 68 -5.16 3.83 9.04
N THR A 69 -6.24 3.75 9.81
CA THR A 69 -6.71 4.91 10.60
C THR A 69 -5.84 5.19 11.83
N GLN A 70 -4.94 4.28 12.18
CA GLN A 70 -4.03 4.32 13.32
C GLN A 70 -2.63 3.82 12.93
N ILE A 71 -1.62 4.01 13.77
CA ILE A 71 -0.27 3.49 13.51
C ILE A 71 -0.20 2.00 13.89
N HIS A 72 -0.31 1.13 12.88
CA HIS A 72 -0.24 -0.34 13.03
C HIS A 72 0.78 -0.94 12.04
N ILE A 73 2.04 -1.01 12.45
CA ILE A 73 3.18 -1.39 11.57
C ILE A 73 3.14 -2.87 11.13
N ASN A 74 2.52 -3.75 11.91
CA ASN A 74 2.41 -5.18 11.57
C ASN A 74 1.77 -5.42 10.21
N HIS A 75 0.74 -4.63 9.86
CA HIS A 75 -0.03 -4.89 8.64
C HIS A 75 0.78 -4.69 7.36
N PRO A 76 1.42 -3.53 7.09
CA PRO A 76 2.26 -3.36 5.91
C PRO A 76 3.45 -4.32 5.87
N SER A 77 3.94 -4.79 7.03
CA SER A 77 5.13 -5.65 7.09
C SER A 77 4.97 -6.97 6.31
N ILE A 78 3.75 -7.53 6.25
CA ILE A 78 3.47 -8.78 5.54
C ILE A 78 3.62 -8.64 4.01
N TYR A 79 3.55 -7.40 3.51
CA TYR A 79 3.61 -7.09 2.09
C TYR A 79 5.01 -6.66 1.61
N SER A 80 5.97 -6.49 2.52
CA SER A 80 7.32 -5.99 2.22
C SER A 80 8.07 -6.84 1.18
N GLN A 81 7.85 -8.16 1.20
CA GLN A 81 8.41 -9.12 0.25
C GLN A 81 7.85 -9.05 -1.19
N PHE A 82 6.80 -8.25 -1.40
CA PHE A 82 6.11 -8.09 -2.68
C PHE A 82 6.32 -6.70 -3.30
N CYS A 83 7.19 -5.86 -2.76
CA CYS A 83 7.43 -4.53 -3.33
C CYS A 83 8.90 -4.14 -3.18
N ASP A 84 9.30 -3.05 -3.85
CA ASP A 84 10.60 -2.42 -3.59
C ASP A 84 10.52 -1.54 -2.35
N TYR A 85 9.40 -0.86 -2.14
CA TYR A 85 9.19 0.01 -0.99
C TYR A 85 7.79 -0.21 -0.42
N CYS A 86 7.70 -0.28 0.90
CA CYS A 86 6.45 -0.54 1.60
C CYS A 86 6.19 0.56 2.63
N TYR A 87 4.98 1.09 2.64
CA TYR A 87 4.61 2.21 3.48
C TYR A 87 3.32 1.92 4.24
N LEU A 88 3.30 2.34 5.51
CA LEU A 88 2.08 2.66 6.22
C LEU A 88 1.62 4.07 5.81
N LEU A 89 0.35 4.21 5.47
CA LEU A 89 -0.32 5.47 5.21
C LEU A 89 -1.36 5.74 6.31
N CYS A 90 -1.22 6.83 7.06
CA CYS A 90 -2.10 7.11 8.20
C CYS A 90 -2.46 8.60 8.36
N PRO A 91 -3.48 8.95 9.16
CA PRO A 91 -3.80 10.34 9.46
C PRO A 91 -2.70 11.01 10.31
N ASP A 92 -2.42 12.27 10.04
CA ASP A 92 -1.40 13.04 10.75
C ASP A 92 -1.70 13.21 12.25
N GLU A 93 -2.98 13.21 12.62
CA GLU A 93 -3.45 13.36 14.01
C GLU A 93 -2.98 12.20 14.91
N GLN A 94 -2.65 11.03 14.34
CA GLN A 94 -2.17 9.89 15.13
C GLN A 94 -0.85 10.20 15.86
N PHE A 95 -0.05 11.12 15.31
CA PHE A 95 1.21 11.56 15.91
C PHE A 95 1.03 12.52 17.09
N GLU A 96 -0.17 13.07 17.26
CA GLU A 96 -0.52 13.95 18.39
C GLU A 96 -1.24 13.18 19.51
N LEU A 97 -1.87 12.05 19.18
CA LEU A 97 -2.68 11.26 20.10
C LEU A 97 -1.89 10.20 20.88
N LEU A 98 -0.79 9.72 20.34
CA LEU A 98 0.10 8.78 21.03
C LEU A 98 0.96 9.52 22.04
N ASN A 99 1.24 8.89 23.18
CA ASN A 99 2.30 9.39 24.06
C ASN A 99 3.67 9.24 23.37
N ASN A 100 4.64 10.05 23.79
CA ASN A 100 5.97 10.08 23.15
C ASN A 100 6.63 8.70 23.11
N ASP A 101 6.58 7.94 24.20
CA ASP A 101 7.26 6.63 24.31
C ASP A 101 6.70 5.61 23.30
N THR A 102 5.37 5.48 23.20
CA THR A 102 4.75 4.52 22.26
C THR A 102 5.00 4.93 20.81
N LEU A 103 4.94 6.23 20.53
CA LEU A 103 5.22 6.74 19.19
C LEU A 103 6.68 6.48 18.79
N GLU A 104 7.63 6.77 19.68
CA GLU A 104 9.05 6.53 19.44
C GLU A 104 9.34 5.05 19.18
N GLU A 105 8.74 4.14 19.97
CA GLU A 105 8.85 2.70 19.75
C GLU A 105 8.33 2.27 18.37
N GLN A 106 7.15 2.74 17.97
CA GLN A 106 6.59 2.42 16.65
C GLN A 106 7.45 2.97 15.50
N LEU A 107 7.96 4.21 15.65
CA LEU A 107 8.83 4.83 14.66
C LEU A 107 10.20 4.13 14.56
N LEU A 108 10.76 3.70 15.69
CA LEU A 108 12.00 2.94 15.74
C LEU A 108 11.82 1.59 15.06
N TRP A 109 10.77 0.85 15.45
CA TRP A 109 10.48 -0.45 14.88
C TRP A 109 10.28 -0.37 13.36
N ALA A 110 9.50 0.60 12.86
CA ALA A 110 9.31 0.81 11.44
C ALA A 110 10.64 1.00 10.67
N ARG A 111 11.59 1.74 11.25
CA ARG A 111 12.94 1.90 10.67
C ARG A 111 13.72 0.59 10.66
N GLU A 112 13.67 -0.17 11.75
CA GLU A 112 14.40 -1.44 11.88
C GLU A 112 13.93 -2.47 10.87
N ILE A 113 12.62 -2.54 10.60
CA ILE A 113 12.05 -3.46 9.61
C ILE A 113 11.96 -2.84 8.20
N GLY A 114 12.40 -1.59 8.02
CA GLY A 114 12.47 -0.91 6.73
C GLY A 114 11.12 -0.47 6.13
N ILE A 115 10.07 -0.38 6.94
CA ILE A 115 8.74 0.10 6.54
C ILE A 115 8.69 1.63 6.66
N GLY A 116 8.30 2.30 5.58
CA GLY A 116 8.09 3.73 5.59
C GLY A 116 6.77 4.12 6.26
N ILE A 117 6.67 5.35 6.74
CA ILE A 117 5.43 5.91 7.27
C ILE A 117 5.17 7.25 6.62
N ILE A 118 4.02 7.36 5.95
CA ILE A 118 3.52 8.58 5.35
C ILE A 118 2.27 9.00 6.13
N SER A 119 2.21 10.28 6.51
CA SER A 119 1.03 10.84 7.15
C SER A 119 0.39 11.93 6.29
N ILE A 120 -0.93 12.04 6.40
CA ILE A 120 -1.72 13.05 5.68
C ILE A 120 -2.62 13.80 6.67
N SER A 121 -2.54 15.13 6.67
CA SER A 121 -3.42 15.97 7.51
C SER A 121 -4.78 16.19 6.84
N ASN A 122 -5.80 16.64 7.59
CA ASN A 122 -7.11 16.96 7.02
C ASN A 122 -7.06 18.00 5.89
N GLU A 123 -6.04 18.88 5.86
CA GLU A 123 -5.80 19.86 4.80
C GLU A 123 -5.06 19.30 3.58
N GLY A 124 -4.75 18.01 3.58
CA GLY A 124 -4.04 17.32 2.49
C GLY A 124 -2.52 17.49 2.50
N LYS A 125 -1.93 17.93 3.62
CA LYS A 125 -0.47 18.01 3.73
C LYS A 125 0.09 16.60 3.94
N ILE A 126 0.89 16.14 2.98
CA ILE A 126 1.58 14.84 3.02
C ILE A 126 2.95 15.00 3.65
N ARG A 127 3.32 14.13 4.60
CA ARG A 127 4.61 14.13 5.29
C ARG A 127 5.19 12.73 5.31
N ASN A 128 6.45 12.62 4.92
CA ASN A 128 7.23 11.41 5.14
C ASN A 128 7.79 11.44 6.58
N ARG A 129 7.27 10.58 7.44
CA ARG A 129 7.64 10.47 8.86
C ARG A 129 8.80 9.50 9.05
N VAL A 130 8.81 8.43 8.27
CA VAL A 130 9.89 7.43 8.21
C VAL A 130 10.09 7.04 6.74
N PRO A 131 11.29 7.19 6.16
CA PRO A 131 11.54 6.69 4.82
C PRO A 131 11.50 5.16 4.79
N SER A 132 10.90 4.58 3.74
CA SER A 132 11.01 3.14 3.49
C SER A 132 12.43 2.81 3.04
N ILE A 133 12.91 1.62 3.42
CA ILE A 133 14.14 1.04 2.88
C ILE A 133 13.78 0.20 1.67
N GLN A 134 14.63 0.24 0.64
CA GLN A 134 14.44 -0.59 -0.55
C GLN A 134 14.60 -2.07 -0.21
N GLN A 135 13.58 -2.86 -0.51
CA GLN A 135 13.57 -4.30 -0.37
C GLN A 135 14.15 -4.96 -1.62
N ASN A 136 14.74 -6.15 -1.47
CA ASN A 136 15.23 -6.91 -2.61
C ASN A 136 14.11 -7.78 -3.18
N LEU A 137 13.30 -7.18 -4.07
CA LEU A 137 12.18 -7.88 -4.69
C LEU A 137 12.68 -8.91 -5.71
N ASN A 138 12.39 -10.19 -5.46
CA ASN A 138 12.69 -11.29 -6.37
C ASN A 138 12.08 -11.02 -7.77
N SER A 139 12.83 -11.31 -8.83
CA SER A 139 12.45 -11.01 -10.22
C SER A 139 11.19 -11.74 -10.69
N GLU A 140 10.96 -12.97 -10.24
CA GLU A 140 9.76 -13.75 -10.54
C GLU A 140 8.54 -13.13 -9.84
N VAL A 141 8.68 -12.80 -8.55
CA VAL A 141 7.65 -12.09 -7.78
C VAL A 141 7.31 -10.75 -8.44
N ARG A 142 8.32 -9.95 -8.80
CA ARG A 142 8.14 -8.69 -9.54
C ARG A 142 7.31 -8.89 -10.80
N LYS A 143 7.62 -9.92 -11.60
CA LYS A 143 6.91 -10.21 -12.85
C LYS A 143 5.43 -10.48 -12.60
N GLU A 144 5.10 -11.24 -11.56
CA GLU A 144 3.70 -11.56 -11.22
C GLU A 144 2.91 -10.34 -10.73
N ILE A 145 3.58 -9.45 -10.00
CA ILE A 145 2.97 -8.20 -9.52
C ILE A 145 2.70 -7.25 -10.69
N LEU A 146 3.66 -7.10 -11.59
CA LEU A 146 3.48 -6.33 -12.82
C LEU A 146 2.39 -6.95 -13.71
N ASN A 147 2.30 -8.28 -13.79
CA ASN A 147 1.22 -8.96 -14.50
C ASN A 147 -0.15 -8.63 -13.88
N SER A 148 -0.27 -8.70 -12.55
CA SER A 148 -1.50 -8.38 -11.82
C SER A 148 -1.93 -6.93 -12.04
N MET A 149 -0.98 -6.00 -11.97
CA MET A 149 -1.16 -4.58 -12.31
C MET A 149 -1.68 -4.40 -13.75
N ASN A 150 -1.03 -5.04 -14.73
CA ASN A 150 -1.40 -4.93 -16.15
C ASN A 150 -2.75 -5.59 -16.48
N GLN A 151 -3.10 -6.71 -15.82
CA GLN A 151 -4.39 -7.37 -16.02
C GLN A 151 -5.56 -6.48 -15.59
N ARG A 152 -5.40 -5.71 -14.51
CA ARG A 152 -6.41 -4.73 -14.07
C ARG A 152 -6.70 -3.67 -15.13
N TYR A 153 -5.71 -3.26 -15.92
CA TYR A 153 -5.89 -2.33 -17.05
C TYR A 153 -6.56 -2.96 -18.28
N LYS A 154 -6.57 -4.29 -18.42
CA LYS A 154 -7.31 -4.95 -19.51
C LYS A 154 -8.81 -5.01 -19.25
N ILE A 155 -9.25 -4.74 -18.02
CA ILE A 155 -10.65 -4.51 -17.69
C ILE A 155 -10.90 -3.01 -17.94
N PRO A 156 -11.70 -2.62 -18.95
CA PRO A 156 -12.00 -1.21 -19.17
C PRO A 156 -12.57 -0.63 -17.87
N PHE A 157 -11.98 0.47 -17.41
CA PHE A 157 -12.53 1.24 -16.29
C PHE A 157 -14.01 1.48 -16.59
N SER A 158 -14.90 0.86 -15.82
CA SER A 158 -16.28 1.34 -15.82
C SER A 158 -16.20 2.76 -15.25
N THR A 159 -16.69 3.72 -16.02
CA THR A 159 -16.85 5.12 -15.62
C THR A 159 -17.87 5.27 -14.50
N THR A 160 -18.44 4.17 -14.02
CA THR A 160 -19.30 4.09 -12.85
C THR A 160 -18.41 4.06 -11.61
N PRO A 161 -18.49 5.08 -10.75
CA PRO A 161 -17.80 5.05 -9.48
C PRO A 161 -18.15 3.80 -8.68
N LEU A 162 -17.17 3.23 -7.98
CA LEU A 162 -17.30 1.97 -7.25
C LEU A 162 -18.44 1.98 -6.21
N TRP A 163 -18.84 3.15 -5.70
CA TRP A 163 -19.96 3.33 -4.77
C TRP A 163 -21.36 3.11 -5.38
N ASN A 164 -21.46 2.98 -6.70
CA ASN A 164 -22.71 2.64 -7.40
C ASN A 164 -22.80 1.17 -7.81
N ARG A 165 -21.82 0.33 -7.44
CA ARG A 165 -21.89 -1.10 -7.71
C ARG A 165 -22.63 -1.80 -6.56
N PRO A 166 -23.72 -2.55 -6.82
CA PRO A 166 -24.34 -3.35 -5.78
C PRO A 166 -23.30 -4.32 -5.23
N ARG A 167 -23.11 -4.30 -3.89
CA ARG A 167 -22.29 -5.29 -3.20
C ARG A 167 -22.91 -6.66 -3.49
N GLN A 168 -22.28 -7.44 -4.36
CA GLN A 168 -22.60 -8.85 -4.44
C GLN A 168 -22.10 -9.50 -3.15
N LEU A 169 -23.05 -9.87 -2.29
CA LEU A 169 -22.80 -10.75 -1.17
C LEU A 169 -22.36 -12.08 -1.79
N ILE A 170 -21.08 -12.43 -1.62
CA ILE A 170 -20.59 -13.78 -1.93
C ILE A 170 -21.15 -14.68 -0.83
N SER A 171 -22.11 -15.52 -1.21
CA SER A 171 -22.65 -16.63 -0.41
C SER A 171 -21.72 -17.84 -0.46
#